data_AF-A0A5C7Q2M7-F1
#
_entry.id   AF-A0A5C7Q2M7-F1
#
_cell.length_a   1.000
_cell.length_b   1.000
_cell.length_c   1.000
_cell.angle_alpha   90.00
_cell.angle_beta   90.00
_cell.angle_gamma   90.00
#
_symmetry.space_group_name_H-M   'P 1'
#
loop_
_entity.id
_entity.type
_entity.pdbx_description
1 polymer ?
#
loop_
_entity_poly.entity_id
_entity_poly.type
_entity_poly.pdbx_seq_one_letter_code
_entity_poly.pdbx_strand_id
1 'polypeptide(L)'
;MMGLSDGERYQKCVSIIDYMHKLPRFKEYHYLHINTLLDKLWPAFLRGNSNSLHWILGSESSAEHLDDQSLLLCAFQAGKPRKTDLDTANSWRDQYLPDAAKLLSGEDAQIWSMLRYTEAYYYAVNRYPGDKFSTQMRETTDLISTIRGELHHLLQEPLFPIAWMMQSLCHRIFPWNDDDLLTASGEEFHLHHDLRADGQDYETVFKWFKKWQFAKTVGAAERLRCMLVLIGKHRFFYVHQQERLLAMAAEWNGREGQKKHDIINLNWLADTLAQHVEKRSCSSSDNERYCNFTGKTSR
;
A
#
# COMPACT_ATOMS: atom_id res chain seq x y z
N MET A 1 28.91 0.10 4.31
CA MET A 1 27.67 -0.48 3.74
C MET A 1 27.76 -1.98 3.96
N MET A 2 27.10 -2.54 4.99
CA MET A 2 27.12 -3.99 5.20
C MET A 2 26.24 -4.66 4.15
N GLY A 3 26.80 -5.62 3.42
CA GLY A 3 26.06 -6.48 2.50
C GLY A 3 25.17 -7.46 3.24
N LEU A 4 24.09 -7.94 2.61
CA LEU A 4 23.31 -9.04 3.17
C LEU A 4 24.13 -10.32 3.03
N SER A 5 24.33 -11.05 4.13
CA SER A 5 24.88 -12.40 4.11
C SER A 5 23.96 -13.39 3.39
N ASP A 6 24.49 -14.52 2.94
CA ASP A 6 23.69 -15.57 2.31
C ASP A 6 22.60 -16.12 3.24
N GLY A 7 22.86 -16.17 4.55
CA GLY A 7 21.86 -16.55 5.55
C GLY A 7 20.68 -15.56 5.62
N GLU A 8 20.95 -14.26 5.63
CA GLU A 8 19.91 -13.23 5.61
C GLU A 8 19.13 -13.22 4.29
N ARG A 9 19.82 -13.47 3.16
CA ARG A 9 19.18 -13.60 1.84
C ARG A 9 18.26 -14.81 1.79
N TYR A 10 18.72 -15.96 2.31
CA TYR A 10 17.92 -17.18 2.40
C TYR A 10 16.69 -16.98 3.26
N GLN A 11 16.84 -16.42 4.47
CA GLN A 11 15.73 -16.12 5.38
C GLN A 11 14.69 -15.20 4.74
N LYS A 12 15.14 -14.18 3.99
CA LYS A 12 14.25 -13.29 3.23
C LYS A 12 13.47 -14.06 2.15
N CYS A 13 14.13 -14.93 1.40
CA CYS A 13 13.47 -15.76 0.39
C CYS A 13 12.40 -16.67 1.02
N VAL A 14 12.74 -17.36 2.12
CA VAL A 14 11.80 -18.19 2.90
C VAL A 14 10.60 -17.37 3.36
N SER A 15 10.84 -16.20 3.95
CA SER A 15 9.77 -15.33 4.45
C SER A 15 8.84 -14.89 3.33
N ILE A 16 9.40 -14.51 2.18
CA ILE A 16 8.64 -14.08 1.01
C ILE A 16 7.78 -15.22 0.46
N ILE A 17 8.36 -16.42 0.29
CA ILE A 17 7.63 -17.58 -0.20
C ILE A 17 6.51 -17.98 0.77
N ASP A 18 6.78 -17.99 2.08
CA ASP A 18 5.77 -18.23 3.11
C ASP A 18 4.61 -17.22 3.04
N TYR A 19 4.92 -15.93 2.89
CA TYR A 19 3.91 -14.89 2.73
C TYR A 19 3.09 -15.10 1.46
N MET A 20 3.73 -15.33 0.32
CA MET A 20 3.02 -15.54 -0.96
C MET A 20 2.14 -16.79 -0.94
N HIS A 21 2.56 -17.85 -0.23
CA HIS A 21 1.79 -19.08 -0.10
C HIS A 21 0.56 -18.93 0.82
N LYS A 22 0.66 -18.07 1.85
CA LYS A 22 -0.42 -17.78 2.81
C LYS A 22 -1.43 -16.75 2.33
N LEU A 23 -1.20 -16.10 1.19
CA LEU A 23 -2.17 -15.18 0.62
C LEU A 23 -3.47 -15.95 0.30
N PRO A 24 -4.65 -15.33 0.52
CA PRO A 24 -5.91 -15.90 0.09
C PRO A 24 -5.83 -16.29 -1.39
N ARG A 25 -6.41 -17.45 -1.74
CA ARG A 25 -6.43 -17.88 -3.13
C ARG A 25 -7.39 -17.01 -3.92
N PHE A 26 -6.93 -16.55 -5.08
CA PHE A 26 -7.74 -15.74 -5.96
C PHE A 26 -8.92 -16.55 -6.48
N LYS A 27 -10.09 -15.91 -6.55
CA LYS A 27 -11.34 -16.50 -7.01
C LYS A 27 -11.67 -16.07 -8.42
N GLU A 28 -11.18 -14.91 -8.86
CA GLU A 28 -11.43 -14.44 -10.21
C GLU A 28 -10.67 -15.27 -11.25
N TYR A 29 -11.36 -15.58 -12.35
CA TYR A 29 -10.88 -16.49 -13.40
C TYR A 29 -9.51 -16.07 -13.94
N HIS A 30 -9.27 -14.76 -14.05
CA HIS A 30 -8.03 -14.18 -14.54
C HIS A 30 -6.80 -14.51 -13.67
N TYR A 31 -7.01 -14.90 -12.40
CA TYR A 31 -5.93 -15.10 -11.42
C TYR A 31 -5.77 -16.56 -11.00
N LEU A 32 -6.60 -17.48 -11.51
CA LEU A 32 -6.52 -18.90 -11.17
C LEU A 32 -5.19 -19.54 -11.57
N HIS A 33 -4.59 -19.07 -12.66
CA HIS A 33 -3.27 -19.54 -13.06
C HIS A 33 -2.18 -19.20 -12.02
N ILE A 34 -2.29 -18.03 -11.39
CA ILE A 34 -1.37 -17.59 -10.32
C ILE A 34 -1.44 -18.56 -9.14
N ASN A 35 -2.62 -19.01 -8.73
CA ASN A 35 -2.77 -20.01 -7.67
C ASN A 35 -1.95 -21.28 -7.96
N THR A 36 -1.97 -21.74 -9.22
CA THR A 36 -1.21 -22.93 -9.65
C THR A 36 0.30 -22.69 -9.59
N LEU A 37 0.76 -21.47 -9.88
CA LEU A 37 2.18 -21.09 -9.77
C LEU A 37 2.62 -20.99 -8.30
N LEU A 38 1.76 -20.45 -7.43
CA LEU A 38 2.04 -20.36 -5.98
C LEU A 38 2.24 -21.74 -5.34
N ASP A 39 1.48 -22.75 -5.78
CA ASP A 39 1.63 -24.13 -5.28
C ASP A 39 2.98 -24.75 -5.67
N LYS A 40 3.63 -24.23 -6.71
CA LYS A 40 4.94 -24.70 -7.19
C LYS A 40 6.12 -23.99 -6.53
N LEU A 41 5.90 -22.90 -5.78
CA LEU A 41 6.96 -22.08 -5.20
C LEU A 41 7.82 -22.86 -4.19
N TRP A 42 7.18 -23.51 -3.21
CA TRP A 42 7.89 -24.33 -2.23
C TRP A 42 8.65 -25.49 -2.87
N PRO A 43 8.03 -26.30 -3.77
CA PRO A 43 8.74 -27.32 -4.51
C PRO A 43 9.97 -26.79 -5.26
N ALA A 44 9.85 -25.66 -5.97
CA ALA A 44 10.97 -25.06 -6.70
C ALA A 44 12.09 -24.55 -5.78
N PHE A 45 11.74 -24.02 -4.61
CA PHE A 45 12.70 -23.52 -3.62
C PHE A 45 13.48 -24.62 -2.91
N LEU A 46 12.80 -25.72 -2.59
CA LEU A 46 13.41 -26.85 -1.88
C LEU A 46 14.24 -27.74 -2.82
N ARG A 47 13.80 -27.96 -4.07
CA ARG A 47 14.51 -28.81 -5.04
C ARG A 47 15.84 -28.22 -5.51
N GLY A 48 15.93 -26.90 -5.70
CA GLY A 48 17.19 -26.22 -6.01
C GLY A 48 18.25 -26.31 -4.89
N ASN A 49 17.85 -26.71 -3.68
CA ASN A 49 18.70 -26.81 -2.49
C ASN A 49 18.85 -28.25 -1.93
N SER A 50 18.44 -29.30 -2.66
CA SER A 50 18.45 -30.70 -2.18
C SER A 50 19.90 -31.17 -1.91
N ASN A 51 20.30 -31.59 -0.70
CA ASN A 51 19.74 -32.70 0.07
C ASN A 51 19.70 -32.48 1.60
N SER A 52 20.26 -31.41 2.16
CA SER A 52 20.50 -31.31 3.61
C SER A 52 19.22 -31.19 4.45
N LEU A 53 18.16 -30.58 3.93
CA LEU A 53 16.86 -30.47 4.62
C LEU A 53 16.12 -31.81 4.70
N HIS A 54 16.25 -32.68 3.68
CA HIS A 54 15.71 -34.05 3.72
C HIS A 54 16.39 -34.92 4.79
N TRP A 55 17.68 -34.68 5.08
CA TRP A 55 18.40 -35.39 6.15
C TRP A 55 17.99 -34.95 7.55
N ILE A 56 17.48 -33.72 7.72
CA ILE A 56 17.11 -33.15 9.02
C ILE A 56 15.60 -33.27 9.28
N LEU A 57 14.76 -33.17 8.24
CA LEU A 57 13.29 -33.05 8.36
C LEU A 57 12.51 -34.19 7.67
N GLY A 58 13.20 -35.16 7.06
CA GLY A 58 12.57 -36.31 6.42
C GLY A 58 11.62 -35.95 5.25
N SER A 59 10.65 -36.82 5.02
CA SER A 59 9.66 -36.74 3.93
C SER A 59 8.67 -35.57 4.07
N GLU A 60 8.64 -34.87 5.20
CA GLU A 60 7.81 -33.66 5.40
C GLU A 60 8.26 -32.46 4.56
N SER A 61 9.44 -32.54 3.94
CA SER A 61 9.93 -31.54 2.98
C SER A 61 9.38 -31.73 1.55
N SER A 62 8.54 -32.74 1.32
CA SER A 62 7.89 -32.99 0.04
C SER A 62 6.53 -32.29 -0.05
N ALA A 63 6.14 -31.90 -1.27
CA ALA A 63 4.93 -31.11 -1.54
C ALA A 63 3.62 -31.78 -1.07
N GLU A 64 3.60 -33.11 -0.94
CA GLU A 64 2.44 -33.89 -0.48
C GLU A 64 2.27 -33.88 1.06
N HIS A 65 3.26 -33.39 1.81
CA HIS A 65 3.30 -33.46 3.28
C HIS A 65 3.56 -32.10 3.95
N LEU A 66 3.53 -31.01 3.18
CA LEU A 66 3.68 -29.65 3.68
C LEU A 66 2.31 -29.12 4.12
N ASP A 67 1.97 -29.31 5.39
CA ASP A 67 0.77 -28.71 6.02
C ASP A 67 1.15 -27.74 7.15
N ASP A 68 0.14 -27.10 7.76
CA ASP A 68 0.32 -26.14 8.86
C ASP A 68 0.94 -26.74 10.13
N GLN A 69 1.04 -28.07 10.22
CA GLN A 69 1.67 -28.81 11.31
C GLN A 69 3.06 -29.35 10.95
N SER A 70 3.53 -29.16 9.72
CA SER A 70 4.85 -29.63 9.29
C SER A 70 5.96 -28.99 10.13
N LEU A 71 6.93 -29.82 10.54
CA LEU A 71 8.06 -29.38 11.37
C LEU A 71 8.84 -28.23 10.73
N LEU A 72 8.89 -28.18 9.40
CA LEU A 72 9.51 -27.11 8.63
C LEU A 72 8.79 -25.77 8.85
N LEU A 73 7.46 -25.72 8.73
CA LEU A 73 6.69 -24.51 8.99
C LEU A 73 6.78 -24.10 10.46
N CYS A 74 6.71 -25.06 11.40
CA CYS A 74 6.88 -24.79 12.83
C CYS A 74 8.28 -24.20 13.14
N ALA A 75 9.35 -24.72 12.54
CA ALA A 75 10.71 -24.21 12.72
C ALA A 75 10.87 -22.78 12.18
N PHE A 76 10.30 -22.49 11.00
CA PHE A 76 10.29 -21.13 10.45
C PHE A 76 9.44 -20.15 11.26
N GLN A 77 8.34 -20.61 11.85
CA GLN A 77 7.51 -19.81 12.75
C GLN A 77 8.20 -19.56 14.10
N ALA A 78 8.90 -20.56 14.65
CA ALA A 78 9.64 -20.46 15.90
C ALA A 78 10.89 -19.56 15.80
N GLY A 79 11.49 -19.47 14.61
CA GLY A 79 12.62 -18.59 14.31
C GLY A 79 12.25 -17.14 14.01
N LYS A 80 10.96 -16.79 13.96
CA LYS A 80 10.57 -15.38 13.89
C LYS A 80 11.05 -14.72 15.19
N PRO A 81 11.86 -13.65 15.14
CA PRO A 81 12.13 -12.88 16.34
C PRO A 81 10.76 -12.57 16.95
N ARG A 82 10.52 -13.04 18.19
CA ARG A 82 9.40 -12.52 18.98
C ARG A 82 9.46 -11.03 18.79
N LYS A 83 8.39 -10.41 18.28
CA LYS A 83 8.28 -8.96 18.21
C LYS A 83 8.78 -8.47 19.57
N THR A 84 10.00 -7.97 19.61
CA THR A 84 10.45 -7.24 20.77
C THR A 84 9.48 -6.08 20.83
N ASP A 85 8.98 -5.79 22.03
CA ASP A 85 8.17 -4.62 22.33
C ASP A 85 9.01 -3.34 22.10
N LEU A 86 9.51 -3.14 20.88
CA LEU A 86 10.00 -1.89 20.33
C LEU A 86 8.77 -1.15 19.81
N ASP A 87 7.84 -0.85 20.71
CA ASP A 87 6.59 -0.17 20.35
C ASP A 87 6.15 0.74 21.50
N THR A 88 6.71 1.96 21.56
CA THR A 88 6.05 3.10 22.23
C THR A 88 6.48 4.46 21.64
N ALA A 89 6.79 4.54 20.34
CA ALA A 89 6.95 5.83 19.66
C ALA A 89 6.73 5.75 18.14
N ASN A 90 5.87 4.83 17.67
CA ASN A 90 5.50 4.84 16.27
C ASN A 90 4.53 5.99 16.03
N SER A 91 4.95 6.96 15.20
CA SER A 91 4.11 8.11 14.83
C SER A 91 2.81 7.62 14.21
N TRP A 92 1.71 8.39 14.34
CA TRP A 92 0.43 8.06 13.68
C TRP A 92 0.63 7.70 12.20
N ARG A 93 1.58 8.38 11.56
CA ARG A 93 1.98 8.15 10.17
C ARG A 93 2.50 6.74 9.90
N ASP A 94 3.29 6.15 10.79
CA ASP A 94 3.85 4.80 10.60
C ASP A 94 2.77 3.71 10.71
N GLN A 95 1.78 3.94 11.58
CA GLN A 95 0.71 2.97 11.82
C GLN A 95 -0.39 3.07 10.77
N TYR A 96 -0.76 4.30 10.39
CA TYR A 96 -2.03 4.55 9.71
C TYR A 96 -1.90 5.10 8.29
N LEU A 97 -0.74 5.60 7.86
CA LEU A 97 -0.62 6.08 6.48
C LEU A 97 -0.83 4.92 5.48
N PRO A 98 -1.76 5.05 4.52
CA PRO A 98 -2.04 3.94 3.62
C PRO A 98 -0.89 3.76 2.62
N ASP A 99 -0.38 2.54 2.54
CA ASP A 99 0.42 2.12 1.39
C ASP A 99 -0.50 1.82 0.20
N ALA A 100 0.07 1.62 -0.99
CA ALA A 100 -0.74 1.35 -2.18
C ALA A 100 -1.61 0.08 -2.04
N ALA A 101 -1.24 -0.92 -1.23
CA ALA A 101 -2.11 -2.07 -0.99
C ALA A 101 -3.35 -1.68 -0.16
N LYS A 102 -3.18 -0.85 0.87
CA LYS A 102 -4.28 -0.33 1.70
C LYS A 102 -5.23 0.62 0.94
N LEU A 103 -4.77 1.23 -0.16
CA LEU A 103 -5.59 2.06 -1.04
C LEU A 103 -6.43 1.25 -2.04
N LEU A 104 -6.09 -0.03 -2.23
CA LEU A 104 -6.79 -0.98 -3.09
C LEU A 104 -7.77 -1.82 -2.28
N SER A 105 -8.66 -2.54 -2.95
CA SER A 105 -9.67 -3.38 -2.30
C SER A 105 -9.64 -4.81 -2.82
N GLY A 106 -10.09 -5.77 -2.00
CA GLY A 106 -10.29 -7.14 -2.45
C GLY A 106 -9.01 -7.82 -2.97
N GLU A 107 -9.10 -8.35 -4.19
CA GLU A 107 -8.00 -9.09 -4.84
C GLU A 107 -6.91 -8.16 -5.39
N ASP A 108 -7.22 -6.90 -5.72
CA ASP A 108 -6.24 -5.90 -6.20
C ASP A 108 -5.16 -5.60 -5.15
N ALA A 109 -5.55 -5.49 -3.89
CA ALA A 109 -4.61 -5.31 -2.79
C ALA A 109 -3.65 -6.50 -2.69
N GLN A 110 -4.14 -7.72 -2.91
CA GLN A 110 -3.34 -8.94 -2.87
C GLN A 110 -2.39 -9.02 -4.07
N ILE A 111 -2.85 -8.65 -5.27
CA ILE A 111 -2.04 -8.54 -6.50
C ILE A 111 -0.89 -7.57 -6.27
N TRP A 112 -1.19 -6.39 -5.72
CA TRP A 112 -0.18 -5.39 -5.42
C TRP A 112 0.84 -5.89 -4.39
N SER A 113 0.39 -6.48 -3.29
CA SER A 113 1.27 -7.08 -2.29
C SER A 113 2.17 -8.15 -2.92
N MET A 114 1.62 -9.02 -3.77
CA MET A 114 2.36 -10.09 -4.44
C MET A 114 3.45 -9.53 -5.35
N LEU A 115 3.16 -8.49 -6.13
CA LEU A 115 4.16 -7.81 -6.95
C LEU A 115 5.33 -7.32 -6.09
N ARG A 116 5.03 -6.63 -4.97
CA ARG A 116 6.06 -6.12 -4.05
C ARG A 116 6.91 -7.24 -3.45
N TYR A 117 6.32 -8.40 -3.18
CA TYR A 117 7.05 -9.58 -2.74
C TYR A 117 7.95 -10.16 -3.82
N THR A 118 7.52 -10.18 -5.09
CA THR A 118 8.40 -10.59 -6.20
C THR A 118 9.61 -9.65 -6.33
N GLU A 119 9.42 -8.33 -6.18
CA GLU A 119 10.51 -7.35 -6.19
C GLU A 119 11.47 -7.53 -5.01
N ALA A 120 10.92 -7.75 -3.81
CA ALA A 120 11.71 -8.03 -2.61
C ALA A 120 12.54 -9.32 -2.76
N TYR A 121 11.98 -10.33 -3.44
CA TYR A 121 12.69 -11.58 -3.72
C TYR A 121 13.87 -11.32 -4.64
N TYR A 122 13.68 -10.60 -5.76
CA TYR A 122 14.78 -10.23 -6.65
C TYR A 122 15.85 -9.43 -5.92
N TYR A 123 15.48 -8.52 -5.01
CA TYR A 123 16.45 -7.80 -4.21
C TYR A 123 17.26 -8.72 -3.29
N ALA A 124 16.65 -9.77 -2.73
CA ALA A 124 17.35 -10.75 -1.91
C ALA A 124 18.29 -11.65 -2.73
N VAL A 125 17.81 -12.16 -3.87
CA VAL A 125 18.56 -13.12 -4.69
C VAL A 125 19.59 -12.44 -5.59
N ASN A 126 19.21 -11.38 -6.30
CA ASN A 126 20.04 -10.75 -7.33
C ASN A 126 20.86 -9.54 -6.83
N ARG A 127 21.02 -9.39 -5.51
CA ARG A 127 21.90 -8.37 -4.93
C ARG A 127 23.35 -8.50 -5.44
N TYR A 128 23.81 -9.73 -5.61
CA TYR A 128 25.12 -10.08 -6.13
C TYR A 128 24.94 -10.98 -7.36
N PRO A 129 24.74 -10.39 -8.56
CA PRO A 129 24.43 -11.16 -9.76
C PRO A 129 25.55 -12.17 -10.10
N GLY A 130 25.17 -13.43 -10.34
CA GLY A 130 26.10 -14.49 -10.78
C GLY A 130 26.89 -15.15 -9.64
N ASP A 131 26.58 -14.85 -8.38
CA ASP A 131 27.14 -15.58 -7.25
C ASP A 131 26.55 -17.00 -7.10
N LYS A 132 27.17 -17.79 -6.21
CA LYS A 132 26.73 -19.18 -5.96
C LYS A 132 25.28 -19.23 -5.47
N PHE A 133 24.89 -18.32 -4.60
CA PHE A 133 23.54 -18.25 -4.03
C PHE A 133 22.48 -17.99 -5.11
N SER A 134 22.66 -16.97 -5.95
CA SER A 134 21.73 -16.66 -7.05
C SER A 134 21.64 -17.78 -8.07
N THR A 135 22.75 -18.48 -8.35
CA THR A 135 22.78 -19.65 -9.22
C THR A 135 21.96 -20.81 -8.64
N GLN A 136 22.05 -21.07 -7.34
CA GLN A 136 21.26 -22.10 -6.65
C GLN A 136 19.76 -21.78 -6.65
N MET A 137 19.41 -20.49 -6.58
CA MET A 137 18.02 -20.03 -6.57
C MET A 137 17.39 -19.91 -7.96
N ARG A 138 18.05 -20.39 -9.03
CA ARG A 138 17.61 -20.16 -10.41
C ARG A 138 16.20 -20.66 -10.69
N GLU A 139 15.89 -21.90 -10.34
CA GLU A 139 14.56 -22.49 -10.59
C GLU A 139 13.44 -21.70 -9.90
N THR A 140 13.66 -21.29 -8.65
CA THR A 140 12.71 -20.45 -7.91
C THR A 140 12.59 -19.07 -8.52
N THR A 141 13.71 -18.50 -8.96
CA THR A 141 13.75 -17.19 -9.60
C THR A 141 13.01 -17.20 -10.92
N ASP A 142 13.15 -18.27 -11.72
CA ASP A 142 12.41 -18.44 -12.97
C ASP A 142 10.89 -18.50 -12.70
N LEU A 143 10.46 -19.26 -11.69
CA LEU A 143 9.04 -19.33 -11.31
C LEU A 143 8.49 -17.99 -10.80
N ILE A 144 9.24 -17.27 -9.96
CA ILE A 144 8.86 -15.92 -9.51
C ILE A 144 8.85 -14.93 -10.68
N SER A 145 9.73 -15.10 -11.67
CA SER A 145 9.70 -14.32 -12.91
C SER A 145 8.40 -14.54 -13.68
N THR A 146 7.94 -15.80 -13.78
CA THR A 146 6.64 -16.13 -14.40
C THR A 146 5.49 -15.47 -13.64
N ILE A 147 5.43 -15.60 -12.31
CA ILE A 147 4.39 -14.95 -11.49
C ILE A 147 4.40 -13.43 -11.69
N ARG A 148 5.57 -12.80 -11.67
CA ARG A 148 5.70 -11.37 -11.91
C ARG A 148 5.22 -10.97 -13.31
N GLY A 149 5.49 -11.79 -14.33
CA GLY A 149 5.00 -11.57 -15.69
C GLY A 149 3.47 -11.55 -15.77
N GLU A 150 2.82 -12.54 -15.15
CA GLU A 150 1.35 -12.62 -15.05
C GLU A 150 0.77 -11.39 -14.33
N LEU A 151 1.37 -11.01 -13.20
CA LEU A 151 0.95 -9.83 -12.44
C LEU A 151 1.14 -8.53 -13.24
N HIS A 152 2.20 -8.42 -14.05
CA HIS A 152 2.50 -7.17 -14.75
C HIS A 152 1.42 -6.79 -15.77
N HIS A 153 0.80 -7.77 -16.42
CA HIS A 153 -0.33 -7.52 -17.33
C HIS A 153 -1.50 -6.83 -16.61
N LEU A 154 -1.74 -7.18 -15.34
CA LEU A 154 -2.81 -6.61 -14.52
C LEU A 154 -2.53 -5.18 -14.09
N LEU A 155 -1.26 -4.81 -13.93
CA LEU A 155 -0.83 -3.46 -13.57
C LEU A 155 -1.02 -2.43 -14.70
N GLN A 156 -1.44 -2.86 -15.89
CA GLN A 156 -1.78 -1.95 -16.98
C GLN A 156 -3.11 -1.23 -16.71
N GLU A 157 -3.90 -1.71 -15.75
CA GLU A 157 -5.14 -1.05 -15.35
C GLU A 157 -4.85 0.26 -14.59
N PRO A 158 -5.59 1.35 -14.87
CA PRO A 158 -5.33 2.67 -14.27
C PRO A 158 -5.35 2.70 -12.74
N LEU A 159 -6.06 1.77 -12.11
CA LEU A 159 -6.21 1.69 -10.66
C LEU A 159 -4.88 1.52 -9.92
N PHE A 160 -3.99 0.67 -10.42
CA PHE A 160 -2.70 0.40 -9.75
C PHE A 160 -1.72 1.59 -9.83
N PRO A 161 -1.52 2.25 -11.00
CA PRO A 161 -0.80 3.51 -11.08
C PRO A 161 -1.40 4.60 -10.17
N ILE A 162 -2.74 4.70 -10.08
CA ILE A 162 -3.41 5.63 -9.17
C ILE A 162 -3.01 5.34 -7.72
N ALA A 163 -3.16 4.09 -7.27
CA ALA A 163 -2.82 3.71 -5.90
C ALA A 163 -1.35 4.02 -5.57
N TRP A 164 -0.43 3.73 -6.50
CA TRP A 164 0.99 4.05 -6.34
C TRP A 164 1.28 5.56 -6.25
N MET A 165 0.66 6.36 -7.12
CA MET A 165 0.80 7.82 -7.10
C MET A 165 0.20 8.41 -5.83
N MET A 166 -0.97 7.91 -5.41
CA MET A 166 -1.64 8.33 -4.18
C MET A 166 -0.82 8.00 -2.94
N GLN A 167 -0.19 6.83 -2.84
CA GLN A 167 0.73 6.51 -1.75
C GLN A 167 1.84 7.58 -1.66
N SER A 168 2.44 7.92 -2.81
CA SER A 168 3.50 8.93 -2.88
C SER A 168 3.01 10.33 -2.48
N LEU A 169 1.77 10.68 -2.84
CA LEU A 169 1.13 11.93 -2.43
C LEU A 169 0.83 11.93 -0.93
N CYS A 170 0.28 10.85 -0.37
CA CYS A 170 -0.03 10.72 1.05
C CYS A 170 1.22 10.96 1.91
N HIS A 171 2.37 10.39 1.52
CA HIS A 171 3.65 10.64 2.19
C HIS A 171 4.06 12.12 2.22
N ARG A 172 3.58 12.93 1.27
CA ARG A 172 3.86 14.37 1.17
C ARG A 172 2.77 15.24 1.81
N ILE A 173 1.52 14.77 1.86
CA ILE A 173 0.40 15.44 2.53
C ILE A 173 0.59 15.42 4.04
N PHE A 174 0.93 14.25 4.59
CA PHE A 174 1.07 13.99 6.01
C PHE A 174 2.55 13.96 6.39
N PRO A 175 3.12 15.05 6.93
CA PRO A 175 4.52 15.10 7.37
C PRO A 175 4.70 14.34 8.68
N TRP A 176 5.97 14.15 9.07
CA TRP A 176 6.35 13.53 10.36
C TRP A 176 6.10 14.41 11.59
N ASN A 177 5.54 15.60 11.41
CA ASN A 177 5.26 16.52 12.50
C ASN A 177 3.83 16.30 12.98
N ASP A 178 3.66 15.82 14.21
CA ASP A 178 2.33 15.58 14.79
C ASP A 178 1.56 16.88 15.05
N ASP A 179 2.28 17.99 15.29
CA ASP A 179 1.67 19.32 15.42
C ASP A 179 1.20 19.89 14.09
N ASP A 180 1.49 19.25 12.95
CA ASP A 180 1.03 19.69 11.64
C ASP A 180 -0.48 19.50 11.49
N LEU A 181 -1.16 20.51 10.92
CA LEU A 181 -2.61 20.46 10.70
C LEU A 181 -3.05 19.18 10.00
N LEU A 182 -2.33 18.73 8.97
CA LEU A 182 -2.78 17.59 8.16
C LEU A 182 -2.61 16.29 8.93
N THR A 183 -1.52 16.13 9.68
CA THR A 183 -1.32 14.96 10.55
C THR A 183 -2.38 14.91 11.65
N ALA A 184 -2.59 16.03 12.36
CA ALA A 184 -3.62 16.13 13.40
C ALA A 184 -5.04 15.87 12.83
N SER A 185 -5.35 16.38 11.63
CA SER A 185 -6.63 16.11 10.98
C SER A 185 -6.77 14.67 10.53
N GLY A 186 -5.67 14.05 10.09
CA GLY A 186 -5.61 12.64 9.72
C GLY A 186 -5.97 11.74 10.89
N GLU A 187 -5.45 12.06 12.08
CA GLU A 187 -5.75 11.38 13.33
C GLU A 187 -7.18 11.62 13.80
N GLU A 188 -7.58 12.87 13.97
CA GLU A 188 -8.91 13.27 14.48
C GLU A 188 -10.05 12.64 13.65
N PHE A 189 -9.91 12.62 12.32
CA PHE A 189 -10.95 12.14 11.42
C PHE A 189 -10.73 10.71 10.92
N HIS A 190 -9.66 10.03 11.34
CA HIS A 190 -9.26 8.71 10.83
C HIS A 190 -9.23 8.62 9.30
N LEU A 191 -8.67 9.64 8.64
CA LEU A 191 -8.76 9.82 7.17
C LEU A 191 -8.15 8.67 6.36
N HIS A 192 -7.28 7.88 6.96
CA HIS A 192 -6.68 6.70 6.32
C HIS A 192 -7.69 5.61 5.95
N HIS A 193 -8.88 5.58 6.58
CA HIS A 193 -9.96 4.67 6.21
C HIS A 193 -10.78 5.17 5.00
N ASP A 194 -10.76 6.48 4.74
CA ASP A 194 -11.54 7.12 3.68
C ASP A 194 -10.75 7.25 2.37
N LEU A 195 -9.41 7.21 2.42
CA LEU A 195 -8.55 7.26 1.25
C LEU A 195 -8.62 5.95 0.47
N ARG A 196 -9.05 6.02 -0.80
CA ARG A 196 -9.14 4.88 -1.71
C ARG A 196 -8.72 5.26 -3.12
N ALA A 197 -8.11 4.33 -3.84
CA ALA A 197 -7.75 4.50 -5.24
C ALA A 197 -8.96 4.35 -6.19
N ASP A 198 -9.94 3.54 -5.80
CA ASP A 198 -11.19 3.39 -6.55
C ASP A 198 -11.99 4.71 -6.58
N GLY A 199 -12.59 5.01 -7.74
CA GLY A 199 -13.32 6.25 -7.99
C GLY A 199 -12.47 7.49 -8.27
N GLN A 200 -11.14 7.38 -8.24
CA GLN A 200 -10.24 8.51 -8.53
C GLN A 200 -9.99 8.65 -10.03
N ASP A 201 -9.87 9.91 -10.47
CA ASP A 201 -9.53 10.24 -11.84
C ASP A 201 -8.00 10.24 -12.04
N TYR A 202 -7.53 9.41 -12.98
CA TYR A 202 -6.10 9.25 -13.28
C TYR A 202 -5.43 10.59 -13.60
N GLU A 203 -6.04 11.40 -14.47
CA GLU A 203 -5.46 12.67 -14.91
C GLU A 203 -5.29 13.66 -13.75
N THR A 204 -6.29 13.70 -12.86
CA THR A 204 -6.25 14.52 -11.65
C THR A 204 -5.14 14.07 -10.70
N VAL A 205 -5.06 12.77 -10.40
CA VAL A 205 -4.01 12.22 -9.53
C VAL A 205 -2.62 12.43 -10.16
N PHE A 206 -2.47 12.14 -11.45
CA PHE A 206 -1.22 12.30 -12.19
C PHE A 206 -0.73 13.75 -12.21
N LYS A 207 -1.65 14.72 -12.38
CA LYS A 207 -1.32 16.14 -12.33
C LYS A 207 -0.75 16.55 -10.96
N TRP A 208 -1.38 16.11 -9.87
CA TRP A 208 -0.88 16.37 -8.51
C TRP A 208 0.45 15.67 -8.26
N PHE A 209 0.56 14.40 -8.63
CA PHE A 209 1.78 13.61 -8.51
C PHE A 209 2.94 14.28 -9.24
N LYS A 210 2.76 14.64 -10.52
CA LYS A 210 3.79 15.30 -11.32
C LYS A 210 4.23 16.63 -10.73
N LYS A 211 3.28 17.41 -10.20
CA LYS A 211 3.55 18.70 -9.55
C LYS A 211 4.42 18.52 -8.30
N TRP A 212 4.22 17.46 -7.52
CA TRP A 212 4.81 17.32 -6.19
C TRP A 212 5.96 16.34 -6.09
N GLN A 213 6.12 15.37 -7.00
CA GLN A 213 7.10 14.28 -6.88
C GLN A 213 8.56 14.76 -6.67
N PHE A 214 8.90 15.97 -7.12
CA PHE A 214 10.22 16.59 -6.94
C PHE A 214 10.19 17.90 -6.14
N ALA A 215 9.03 18.28 -5.59
CA ALA A 215 8.93 19.48 -4.76
C ALA A 215 9.75 19.29 -3.48
N LYS A 216 10.55 20.29 -3.09
CA LYS A 216 11.33 20.24 -1.85
C LYS A 216 10.43 20.38 -0.62
N THR A 217 9.45 21.28 -0.70
CA THR A 217 8.46 21.54 0.35
C THR A 217 7.10 21.80 -0.28
N VAL A 218 6.03 21.43 0.42
CA VAL A 218 4.65 21.70 0.02
C VAL A 218 3.95 22.35 1.22
N GLY A 219 3.41 23.55 1.03
CA GLY A 219 2.75 24.30 2.10
C GLY A 219 1.45 23.64 2.56
N ALA A 220 1.04 23.89 3.81
CA ALA A 220 -0.13 23.27 4.42
C ALA A 220 -1.42 23.50 3.61
N ALA A 221 -1.63 24.71 3.06
CA ALA A 221 -2.80 25.01 2.24
C ALA A 221 -2.90 24.15 0.97
N GLU A 222 -1.76 23.87 0.34
CA GLU A 222 -1.69 23.06 -0.87
C GLU A 222 -1.81 21.56 -0.54
N ARG A 223 -1.26 21.14 0.60
CA ARG A 223 -1.47 19.80 1.18
C ARG A 223 -2.95 19.52 1.47
N LEU A 224 -3.64 20.48 2.08
CA LEU A 224 -5.07 20.38 2.36
C LEU A 224 -5.91 20.30 1.08
N ARG A 225 -5.58 21.07 0.05
CA ARG A 225 -6.23 20.96 -1.27
C ARG A 225 -6.13 19.57 -1.86
N CYS A 226 -4.92 19.01 -1.89
CA CYS A 226 -4.74 17.66 -2.43
C CYS A 226 -5.46 16.63 -1.58
N MET A 227 -5.40 16.74 -0.25
CA MET A 227 -6.13 15.87 0.66
C MET A 227 -7.64 15.85 0.36
N LEU A 228 -8.27 17.02 0.23
CA LEU A 228 -9.70 17.13 -0.08
C LEU A 228 -10.03 16.56 -1.48
N VAL A 229 -9.15 16.74 -2.46
CA VAL A 229 -9.31 16.14 -3.80
C VAL A 229 -9.23 14.62 -3.73
N LEU A 230 -8.25 14.07 -3.03
CA LEU A 230 -8.03 12.61 -2.93
C LEU A 230 -9.10 11.91 -2.09
N ILE A 231 -9.57 12.53 -1.01
CA ILE A 231 -10.70 12.02 -0.24
C ILE A 231 -12.01 12.13 -1.04
N GLY A 232 -12.07 13.11 -1.95
CA GLY A 232 -13.24 13.37 -2.78
C GLY A 232 -14.47 13.60 -1.92
N LYS A 233 -15.64 13.18 -2.41
CA LYS A 233 -16.90 13.38 -1.68
C LYS A 233 -17.08 12.46 -0.50
N HIS A 234 -16.24 11.46 -0.28
CA HIS A 234 -16.49 10.39 0.69
C HIS A 234 -16.38 10.81 2.17
N ARG A 235 -15.99 12.06 2.44
CA ARG A 235 -15.87 12.60 3.80
C ARG A 235 -16.36 14.04 3.87
N PHE A 236 -16.54 14.51 5.11
CA PHE A 236 -17.01 15.85 5.45
C PHE A 236 -18.45 16.12 5.03
N PHE A 237 -19.28 15.08 4.96
CA PHE A 237 -20.73 15.22 4.75
C PHE A 237 -21.42 15.89 5.94
N TYR A 238 -20.92 15.64 7.15
CA TYR A 238 -21.53 16.12 8.37
C TYR A 238 -21.01 17.50 8.75
N VAL A 239 -21.92 18.40 9.07
CA VAL A 239 -21.62 19.79 9.48
C VAL A 239 -20.58 19.84 10.60
N HIS A 240 -20.70 18.99 11.62
CA HIS A 240 -19.73 18.96 12.74
C HIS A 240 -18.30 18.60 12.28
N GLN A 241 -18.14 17.76 11.26
CA GLN A 241 -16.81 17.44 10.71
C GLN A 241 -16.23 18.65 9.95
N GLN A 242 -17.08 19.37 9.22
CA GLN A 242 -16.67 20.59 8.50
C GLN A 242 -16.28 21.70 9.47
N GLU A 243 -17.11 21.96 10.48
CA GLU A 243 -16.84 22.94 11.53
C GLU A 243 -15.55 22.61 12.28
N ARG A 244 -15.33 21.32 12.58
CA ARG A 244 -14.11 20.87 13.25
C ARG A 244 -12.87 21.12 12.40
N LEU A 245 -12.89 20.76 11.11
CA LEU A 245 -11.75 21.01 10.21
C LEU A 245 -11.50 22.51 10.03
N LEU A 246 -12.55 23.33 9.93
CA LEU A 246 -12.45 24.78 9.89
C LEU A 246 -11.82 25.35 11.16
N ALA A 247 -12.22 24.85 12.34
CA ALA A 247 -11.64 25.26 13.62
C ALA A 247 -10.15 24.90 13.71
N MET A 248 -9.76 23.69 13.30
CA MET A 248 -8.35 23.27 13.26
C MET A 248 -7.52 24.16 12.31
N ALA A 249 -8.06 24.48 11.13
CA ALA A 249 -7.38 25.38 10.18
C ALA A 249 -7.27 26.83 10.71
N ALA A 250 -8.28 27.31 11.43
CA ALA A 250 -8.25 28.63 12.07
C ALA A 250 -7.19 28.70 13.19
N GLU A 251 -7.10 27.66 14.03
CA GLU A 251 -6.06 27.53 15.04
C GLU A 251 -4.67 27.50 14.40
N TRP A 252 -4.49 26.68 13.35
CA TRP A 252 -3.25 26.58 12.61
C TRP A 252 -2.75 27.94 12.08
N ASN A 253 -3.67 28.73 11.51
CA ASN A 253 -3.38 30.08 11.01
C ASN A 253 -2.98 31.06 12.12
N GLY A 254 -3.44 30.85 13.36
CA GLY A 254 -3.14 31.71 14.50
C GLY A 254 -1.80 31.45 15.17
N ARG A 255 -1.07 30.39 14.76
CA ARG A 255 0.23 30.03 15.34
C ARG A 255 1.32 31.04 14.95
N GLU A 256 2.21 31.34 15.89
CA GLU A 256 3.36 32.21 15.63
C GLU A 256 4.30 31.58 14.58
N GLY A 257 4.83 32.42 13.68
CA GLY A 257 5.82 31.99 12.68
C GLY A 257 5.26 31.34 11.41
N GLN A 258 3.93 31.32 11.22
CA GLN A 258 3.34 30.75 10.00
C GLN A 258 3.76 31.51 8.74
N LYS A 259 4.22 30.77 7.74
CA LYS A 259 4.62 31.34 6.45
C LYS A 259 3.39 31.53 5.56
N LYS A 260 3.46 32.49 4.64
CA LYS A 260 2.35 32.81 3.72
C LYS A 260 1.81 31.60 2.92
N HIS A 261 2.63 30.59 2.65
CA HIS A 261 2.23 29.37 1.93
C HIS A 261 1.57 28.30 2.83
N ASP A 262 1.66 28.47 4.15
CA ASP A 262 1.04 27.59 5.15
C ASP A 262 -0.28 28.14 5.67
N ILE A 263 -0.56 29.43 5.43
CA ILE A 263 -1.83 30.06 5.78
C ILE A 263 -2.95 29.55 4.87
N ILE A 264 -4.03 29.11 5.49
CA ILE A 264 -5.20 28.53 4.83
C ILE A 264 -6.25 29.62 4.64
N ASN A 265 -6.78 29.73 3.42
CA ASN A 265 -7.94 30.57 3.17
C ASN A 265 -9.20 29.88 3.70
N LEU A 266 -9.72 30.36 4.83
CA LEU A 266 -10.87 29.77 5.51
C LEU A 266 -12.18 29.92 4.72
N ASN A 267 -12.36 31.01 3.96
CA ASN A 267 -13.54 31.18 3.10
C ASN A 267 -13.54 30.13 1.99
N TRP A 268 -12.39 29.96 1.32
CA TRP A 268 -12.24 28.92 0.30
C TRP A 268 -12.47 27.51 0.87
N LEU A 269 -11.96 27.25 2.08
CA LEU A 269 -12.16 25.95 2.75
C LEU A 269 -13.64 25.73 3.07
N ALA A 270 -14.33 26.73 3.62
CA ALA A 270 -15.76 26.65 3.93
C ALA A 270 -16.59 26.43 2.66
N ASP A 271 -16.33 27.19 1.59
CA ASP A 271 -17.02 27.04 0.30
C ASP A 271 -16.79 25.65 -0.31
N THR A 272 -15.57 25.12 -0.17
CA THR A 272 -15.24 23.78 -0.66
C THR A 272 -15.99 22.73 0.15
N LEU A 273 -15.91 22.76 1.49
CA LEU A 273 -16.59 21.80 2.38
C LEU A 273 -18.12 21.84 2.22
N ALA A 274 -18.71 23.01 1.99
CA ALA A 274 -20.13 23.15 1.73
C ALA A 274 -20.59 22.39 0.46
N GLN A 275 -19.71 22.22 -0.53
CA GLN A 275 -20.01 21.43 -1.73
C GLN A 275 -20.01 19.92 -1.47
N HIS A 276 -19.45 19.45 -0.35
CA HIS A 276 -19.53 18.05 0.07
C HIS A 276 -20.86 17.70 0.75
N VAL A 277 -21.73 18.68 1.03
CA VAL A 277 -23.06 18.43 1.58
C VAL A 277 -23.98 17.88 0.49
N GLU A 278 -24.33 16.59 0.57
CA GLU A 278 -25.40 16.06 -0.27
C GLU A 278 -26.79 16.44 0.28
N LYS A 279 -27.60 17.06 -0.58
CA LYS A 279 -29.06 17.08 -0.45
C LYS A 279 -29.56 15.64 -0.44
N ARG A 280 -29.87 15.08 0.74
CA ARG A 280 -30.69 13.86 0.85
C ARG A 280 -32.09 14.15 0.31
N SER A 281 -32.38 13.81 -0.95
CA SER A 281 -33.72 13.35 -1.30
C SER A 281 -33.79 11.87 -0.94
N CYS A 282 -34.60 11.53 0.06
CA CYS A 282 -34.97 10.14 0.33
C CYS A 282 -35.56 9.52 -0.94
N SER A 283 -34.89 8.55 -1.52
CA SER A 283 -35.54 7.47 -2.24
C SER A 283 -34.72 6.21 -2.11
N SER A 284 -35.29 5.27 -1.38
CA SER A 284 -35.02 3.84 -1.45
C SER A 284 -34.89 3.35 -2.89
N SER A 285 -33.71 2.89 -3.27
CA SER A 285 -33.49 1.65 -4.03
C SER A 285 -32.04 1.58 -4.46
N ASP A 286 -31.51 0.37 -4.42
CA ASP A 286 -30.23 -0.05 -4.95
C ASP A 286 -29.94 0.48 -6.37
N ASN A 287 -28.65 0.54 -6.69
CA ASN A 287 -28.08 0.74 -8.01
C ASN A 287 -28.42 2.08 -8.69
N GLU A 288 -27.52 3.06 -8.60
CA GLU A 288 -27.14 3.79 -9.82
C GLU A 288 -25.74 4.41 -9.74
N ARG A 289 -25.03 4.19 -10.84
CA ARG A 289 -23.64 4.49 -11.14
C ARG A 289 -23.36 5.99 -11.16
N TYR A 290 -22.23 6.35 -10.56
CA TYR A 290 -21.28 7.40 -10.95
C TYR A 290 -21.88 8.66 -11.63
N CYS A 291 -21.95 9.77 -10.87
CA CYS A 291 -22.15 11.10 -11.44
C CYS A 291 -20.84 11.90 -11.49
N ASN A 292 -20.49 12.24 -12.73
CA ASN A 292 -19.37 13.05 -13.21
C ASN A 292 -19.14 14.35 -12.41
N PHE A 293 -17.88 14.58 -12.01
CA PHE A 293 -17.37 15.89 -11.59
C PHE A 293 -16.42 16.45 -12.66
N THR A 294 -16.97 16.80 -13.82
CA THR A 294 -16.32 17.67 -14.80
C THR A 294 -17.30 18.76 -15.25
N GLY A 295 -17.67 19.64 -14.32
CA GLY A 295 -18.31 20.91 -14.66
C GLY A 295 -17.29 21.87 -15.29
N LYS A 296 -17.09 21.78 -16.61
CA LYS A 296 -16.61 22.91 -17.42
C LYS A 296 -17.81 23.55 -18.12
N THR A 297 -18.26 24.68 -17.60
CA THR A 297 -19.01 25.67 -18.38
C THR A 297 -18.06 26.43 -19.30
N SER A 298 -18.29 26.25 -20.60
CA SER A 298 -18.19 27.22 -21.72
C SER A 298 -16.87 27.97 -22.00
N ARG A 299 -16.29 27.69 -23.18
CA ARG A 299 -16.44 28.55 -24.36
C ARG A 299 -16.79 27.70 -25.57
#